data_AF-A0A2M7ZGK1-F1
#
_entry.id   AF-A0A2M7ZGK1-F1
#
_cell.length_a   1.000
_cell.length_b   1.000
_cell.length_c   1.000
_cell.angle_alpha   90.00
_cell.angle_beta   90.00
_cell.angle_gamma   90.00
#
_symmetry.space_group_name_H-M   'P 1'
#
loop_
_entity.id
_entity.type
_entity.pdbx_description
1 polymer ?
#
loop_
_entity_poly.entity_id
_entity_poly.type
_entity_poly.pdbx_seq_one_letter_code
_entity_poly.pdbx_strand_id
1 'polypeptide(L)'
;MKERLNKIKIILAILFVYITLFELIIPKNDFLPKPTILLESVASLFIHYTLFLNMSYSIAVLLFGIFFGYIIFLLIKNVLLKLAAASPKKKLTYRGKHFMFFLILIGFIKLWDLPMYEFEFAFAALFSVLILISHFSHFLQNGFPVEYNEVIYNLGVSSSKLKSEILVKSFLPEAAKLFKSTFSIYFILIIIYEFVIDQQGLGTVVSHLLENKDLSAFSAIIILLLILYSLLGIFFNLVFQKFIYWEAANE
;
A
#
# COMPACT_ATOMS: atom_id res chain seq x y z
N MET A 1 20.91 -26.17 -5.04
CA MET A 1 19.64 -26.59 -5.69
C MET A 1 18.97 -27.77 -4.98
N LYS A 2 19.67 -28.91 -4.74
CA LYS A 2 19.13 -30.06 -3.97
C LYS A 2 18.59 -29.70 -2.57
N GLU A 3 19.25 -28.81 -1.86
CA GLU A 3 18.82 -28.40 -0.51
C GLU A 3 17.49 -27.62 -0.51
N ARG A 4 17.24 -26.80 -1.54
CA ARG A 4 15.95 -26.09 -1.72
C ARG A 4 14.81 -27.07 -2.02
N LEU A 5 15.08 -28.08 -2.85
CA LEU A 5 14.12 -29.15 -3.17
C LEU A 5 13.74 -29.96 -1.92
N ASN A 6 14.70 -30.26 -1.04
CA ASN A 6 14.42 -30.95 0.22
C ASN A 6 13.57 -30.11 1.18
N LYS A 7 13.83 -28.79 1.28
CA LYS A 7 12.99 -27.88 2.09
C LYS A 7 11.55 -27.82 1.59
N ILE A 8 11.34 -27.73 0.27
CA ILE A 8 9.98 -27.75 -0.31
C ILE A 8 9.27 -29.08 -0.01
N LYS A 9 9.95 -30.21 -0.17
CA LYS A 9 9.38 -31.53 0.15
C LYS A 9 8.97 -31.66 1.62
N ILE A 10 9.81 -31.16 2.54
CA ILE A 10 9.50 -31.16 3.97
C ILE A 10 8.28 -30.29 4.26
N ILE A 11 8.21 -29.08 3.68
CA ILE A 11 7.06 -28.19 3.83
C ILE A 11 5.78 -28.84 3.29
N LEU A 12 5.83 -29.44 2.11
CA LEU A 12 4.69 -30.14 1.51
C LEU A 12 4.25 -31.34 2.37
N ALA A 13 5.19 -32.11 2.92
CA ALA A 13 4.89 -33.22 3.81
C ALA A 13 4.23 -32.74 5.11
N ILE A 14 4.74 -31.67 5.72
CA ILE A 14 4.14 -31.05 6.91
C ILE A 14 2.73 -30.53 6.59
N LEU A 15 2.55 -29.87 5.45
CA LEU A 15 1.27 -29.32 5.03
C LEU A 15 0.25 -30.43 4.72
N PHE A 16 0.70 -31.53 4.12
CA PHE A 16 -0.12 -32.73 3.89
C PHE A 16 -0.55 -33.39 5.21
N VAL A 17 0.39 -33.57 6.15
CA VAL A 17 0.09 -34.09 7.49
C VAL A 17 -0.88 -33.15 8.21
N TYR A 18 -0.65 -31.84 8.16
CA TYR A 18 -1.54 -30.84 8.74
C TYR A 18 -2.97 -30.92 8.20
N ILE A 19 -3.13 -30.92 6.87
CA ILE A 19 -4.44 -31.05 6.22
C ILE A 19 -5.13 -32.36 6.63
N THR A 20 -4.39 -33.47 6.60
CA THR A 20 -4.92 -34.80 6.94
C THR A 20 -5.37 -34.87 8.40
N LEU A 21 -4.58 -34.33 9.33
CA LEU A 21 -4.92 -34.27 10.75
C LEU A 21 -6.15 -33.39 11.01
N PHE A 22 -6.23 -32.21 10.37
CA PHE A 22 -7.37 -31.30 10.52
C PHE A 22 -8.66 -31.85 9.92
N GLU A 23 -8.58 -32.54 8.78
CA GLU A 23 -9.76 -33.10 8.10
C GLU A 23 -10.33 -34.31 8.85
N LEU A 24 -9.46 -35.17 9.39
CA LEU A 24 -9.84 -36.48 9.95
C LEU A 24 -10.00 -36.50 11.48
N ILE A 25 -9.17 -35.77 12.23
CA ILE A 25 -9.07 -35.93 13.70
C ILE A 25 -9.89 -34.89 14.47
N ILE A 26 -10.16 -33.72 13.88
CA ILE A 26 -10.88 -32.64 14.56
C ILE A 26 -12.24 -32.39 13.87
N PRO A 27 -13.20 -33.33 13.97
CA PRO A 27 -14.50 -33.21 13.30
C PRO A 27 -15.38 -32.09 13.89
N LYS A 28 -15.05 -31.58 15.08
CA LYS A 28 -15.82 -30.56 15.82
C LYS A 28 -14.91 -29.39 16.23
N ASN A 29 -14.32 -28.71 15.24
CA ASN A 29 -13.65 -27.44 15.47
C ASN A 29 -14.61 -26.31 15.06
N ASP A 30 -15.26 -25.67 16.02
CA ASP A 30 -16.16 -24.55 15.74
C ASP A 30 -15.39 -23.24 15.45
N PHE A 31 -14.06 -23.26 15.64
CA PHE A 31 -13.22 -22.06 15.54
C PHE A 31 -12.52 -21.89 14.18
N LEU A 32 -12.03 -22.98 13.58
CA LEU A 32 -11.36 -22.94 12.27
C LEU A 32 -12.05 -23.85 11.26
N PRO A 33 -12.41 -23.34 10.07
CA PRO A 33 -13.01 -24.15 9.02
C PRO A 33 -12.04 -25.21 8.52
N LYS A 34 -12.59 -26.36 8.11
CA LYS A 34 -11.82 -27.42 7.48
C LYS A 34 -11.19 -26.93 6.18
N PRO A 35 -9.99 -27.40 5.80
CA PRO A 35 -9.36 -27.06 4.52
C PRO A 35 -10.28 -27.22 3.31
N THR A 36 -11.10 -28.27 3.26
CA THR A 36 -12.07 -28.48 2.17
C THR A 36 -13.13 -27.37 2.12
N ILE A 37 -13.67 -26.98 3.28
CA ILE A 37 -14.63 -25.88 3.41
C ILE A 37 -14.00 -24.55 3.02
N LEU A 38 -12.71 -24.32 3.36
CA LEU A 38 -11.98 -23.13 2.92
C LEU A 38 -11.89 -23.05 1.40
N LEU A 39 -11.62 -24.17 0.72
CA LEU A 39 -11.55 -24.20 -0.75
C LEU A 39 -12.91 -23.90 -1.40
N GLU A 40 -13.98 -24.48 -0.87
CA GLU A 40 -15.36 -24.17 -1.30
C GLU A 40 -15.70 -22.69 -1.05
N SER A 41 -15.24 -22.16 0.08
CA SER A 41 -15.43 -20.74 0.45
C SER A 41 -14.68 -19.80 -0.49
N VAL A 42 -13.57 -20.21 -1.10
CA VAL A 42 -12.91 -19.40 -2.12
C VAL A 42 -13.84 -19.22 -3.32
N ALA A 43 -14.47 -20.29 -3.80
CA ALA A 43 -15.42 -20.19 -4.91
C ALA A 43 -16.63 -19.31 -4.54
N SER A 44 -17.13 -19.43 -3.30
CA SER A 44 -18.24 -18.61 -2.82
C SER A 44 -17.89 -17.12 -2.80
N LEU A 45 -16.66 -16.75 -2.41
CA LEU A 45 -16.18 -15.37 -2.46
C LEU A 45 -16.25 -14.76 -3.86
N PHE A 46 -15.87 -15.51 -4.89
CA PHE A 46 -15.93 -15.03 -6.27
C PHE A 46 -17.36 -14.91 -6.80
N ILE A 47 -18.21 -15.89 -6.50
CA ILE A 47 -19.56 -16.00 -7.07
C ILE A 47 -20.56 -15.12 -6.30
N HIS A 48 -20.62 -15.25 -4.97
CA HIS A 48 -21.64 -14.63 -4.14
C HIS A 48 -21.22 -13.26 -3.60
N TYR A 49 -19.94 -13.08 -3.30
CA TYR A 49 -19.43 -11.82 -2.74
C TYR A 49 -18.73 -10.93 -3.78
N THR A 50 -18.77 -11.30 -5.06
CA THR A 50 -18.20 -10.53 -6.18
C THR A 50 -16.74 -10.12 -5.95
N LEU A 51 -15.95 -10.98 -5.29
CA LEU A 51 -14.60 -10.66 -4.83
C LEU A 51 -13.71 -10.07 -5.93
N PHE A 52 -13.79 -10.59 -7.16
CA PHE A 52 -12.94 -10.12 -8.26
C PHE A 52 -13.16 -8.64 -8.60
N LEU A 53 -14.42 -8.20 -8.67
CA LEU A 53 -14.75 -6.80 -9.00
C LEU A 53 -14.30 -5.87 -7.88
N ASN A 54 -14.62 -6.23 -6.64
CA ASN A 54 -14.23 -5.47 -5.45
C ASN A 54 -12.71 -5.40 -5.27
N MET A 55 -12.01 -6.51 -5.49
CA MET A 55 -10.55 -6.54 -5.48
C MET A 55 -9.94 -5.63 -6.56
N SER A 56 -10.48 -5.69 -7.78
CA SER A 56 -10.03 -4.84 -8.88
C SER A 56 -10.25 -3.36 -8.59
N TYR A 57 -11.39 -3.04 -7.96
CA TYR A 57 -11.72 -1.69 -7.54
C TYR A 57 -10.74 -1.16 -6.48
N SER A 58 -10.49 -1.89 -5.39
CA SER A 58 -9.53 -1.48 -4.35
C SER A 58 -8.11 -1.30 -4.90
N ILE A 59 -7.68 -2.19 -5.81
CA ILE A 59 -6.39 -2.07 -6.49
C ILE A 59 -6.36 -0.82 -7.38
N ALA A 60 -7.44 -0.52 -8.10
CA ALA A 60 -7.54 0.68 -8.92
C ALA A 60 -7.46 1.94 -8.06
N VAL A 61 -8.24 2.03 -6.98
CA VAL A 61 -8.20 3.16 -6.02
C VAL A 61 -6.79 3.39 -5.51
N LEU A 62 -6.11 2.33 -5.10
CA LEU A 62 -4.73 2.42 -4.62
C LEU A 62 -3.78 2.91 -5.72
N LEU A 63 -3.78 2.29 -6.90
CA LEU A 63 -2.84 2.64 -7.97
C LEU A 63 -3.09 4.06 -8.50
N PHE A 64 -4.35 4.43 -8.72
CA PHE A 64 -4.72 5.78 -9.13
C PHE A 64 -4.42 6.80 -8.03
N GLY A 65 -4.66 6.49 -6.76
CA GLY A 65 -4.30 7.35 -5.63
C GLY A 65 -2.79 7.60 -5.55
N ILE A 66 -1.96 6.57 -5.72
CA ILE A 66 -0.50 6.72 -5.80
C ILE A 66 -0.14 7.63 -6.98
N PHE A 67 -0.67 7.33 -8.16
CA PHE A 67 -0.37 8.05 -9.40
C PHE A 67 -0.77 9.52 -9.35
N PHE A 68 -2.02 9.83 -9.03
CA PHE A 68 -2.50 11.21 -8.90
C PHE A 68 -1.81 11.93 -7.75
N GLY A 69 -1.52 11.24 -6.64
CA GLY A 69 -0.78 11.86 -5.55
C GLY A 69 0.65 12.25 -5.96
N TYR A 70 1.30 11.43 -6.78
CA TYR A 70 2.60 11.80 -7.36
C TYR A 70 2.49 12.99 -8.34
N ILE A 71 1.45 13.06 -9.18
CA ILE A 71 1.21 14.22 -10.05
C ILE A 71 1.03 15.50 -9.23
N ILE A 72 0.18 15.47 -8.19
CA ILE A 72 -0.05 16.62 -7.32
C ILE A 72 1.27 17.03 -6.66
N PHE A 73 2.06 16.08 -6.16
CA PHE A 73 3.39 16.34 -5.62
C PHE A 73 4.29 17.08 -6.63
N LEU A 74 4.32 16.65 -7.89
CA LEU A 74 5.10 17.31 -8.94
C LEU A 74 4.65 18.75 -9.21
N LEU A 75 3.35 19.04 -9.10
CA LEU A 75 2.81 20.39 -9.25
C LEU A 75 3.23 21.31 -8.09
N ILE A 76 3.23 20.80 -6.86
CA ILE A 76 3.51 21.60 -5.66
C ILE A 76 4.99 21.61 -5.23
N LYS A 77 5.86 20.79 -5.83
CA LYS A 77 7.27 20.62 -5.41
C LYS A 77 8.04 21.93 -5.26
N ASN A 78 7.79 22.91 -6.13
CA ASN A 78 8.49 24.20 -6.11
C ASN A 78 8.09 25.05 -4.90
N VAL A 79 6.82 24.95 -4.49
CA VAL A 79 6.32 25.58 -3.27
C VAL A 79 6.97 24.93 -2.05
N LEU A 80 7.05 23.60 -2.02
CA LEU A 80 7.71 22.86 -0.93
C LEU A 80 9.18 23.25 -0.76
N LEU A 81 9.91 23.42 -1.87
CA LEU A 81 11.32 23.87 -1.84
C LEU A 81 11.47 25.26 -1.22
N LYS A 82 10.59 26.20 -1.55
CA LYS A 82 10.60 27.54 -0.96
C LYS A 82 10.29 27.49 0.54
N LEU A 83 9.31 26.69 0.94
CA LEU A 83 8.94 26.52 2.36
C LEU A 83 10.06 25.84 3.18
N ALA A 84 10.73 24.85 2.59
CA ALA A 84 11.85 24.17 3.22
C ALA A 84 13.05 25.10 3.44
N ALA A 85 13.31 26.02 2.50
CA ALA A 85 14.35 27.04 2.65
C ALA A 85 14.02 28.09 3.73
N ALA A 86 12.74 28.40 3.93
CA ALA A 86 12.28 29.38 4.92
C ALA A 86 12.11 28.80 6.34
N SER A 87 12.00 27.47 6.48
CA SER A 87 11.67 26.84 7.76
C SER A 87 12.93 26.39 8.52
N PRO A 88 13.05 26.67 9.82
CA PRO A 88 14.13 26.12 10.64
C PRO A 88 14.04 24.58 10.67
N LYS A 89 15.21 23.92 10.69
CA LYS A 89 15.39 22.45 10.72
C LYS A 89 14.75 21.81 11.96
N LYS A 90 13.43 21.71 12.00
CA LYS A 90 12.71 20.92 13.00
C LYS A 90 12.64 19.49 12.48
N LYS A 91 13.09 18.54 13.31
CA LYS A 91 12.90 17.10 13.08
C LYS A 91 11.41 16.81 13.08
N LEU A 92 10.85 16.77 11.87
CA LEU A 92 9.48 16.42 11.64
C LEU A 92 9.38 14.88 11.63
N THR A 93 8.85 14.26 12.69
CA THR A 93 8.51 12.81 12.71
C THR A 93 7.04 12.59 12.31
N TYR A 94 6.77 12.09 11.09
CA TYR A 94 5.44 12.23 10.46
C TYR A 94 4.70 10.92 10.16
N ARG A 95 5.39 9.77 10.17
CA ARG A 95 4.81 8.53 9.65
C ARG A 95 3.51 8.09 10.35
N GLY A 96 3.41 8.24 11.68
CA GLY A 96 2.22 7.80 12.43
C GLY A 96 1.04 8.78 12.45
N LYS A 97 1.30 10.09 12.27
CA LYS A 97 0.26 11.13 12.43
C LYS A 97 -0.74 11.14 11.27
N HIS A 98 -0.26 10.84 10.06
CA HIS A 98 -1.14 10.77 8.89
C HIS A 98 -2.17 9.66 9.06
N PHE A 99 -1.76 8.46 9.46
CA PHE A 99 -2.68 7.34 9.64
C PHE A 99 -3.83 7.65 10.61
N MET A 100 -3.54 8.18 11.81
CA MET A 100 -4.59 8.55 12.76
C MET A 100 -5.51 9.65 12.23
N PHE A 101 -4.97 10.67 11.56
CA PHE A 101 -5.78 11.73 10.96
C PHE A 101 -6.80 11.16 9.97
N PHE A 102 -6.37 10.21 9.14
CA PHE A 102 -7.25 9.60 8.15
C PHE A 102 -8.29 8.66 8.76
N LEU A 103 -7.96 7.93 9.83
CA LEU A 103 -8.96 7.17 10.58
C LEU A 103 -10.04 8.07 11.22
N ILE A 104 -9.62 9.20 11.80
CA ILE A 104 -10.55 10.19 12.36
C ILE A 104 -11.44 10.76 11.26
N LEU A 105 -10.87 11.06 10.09
CA LEU A 105 -11.62 11.56 8.95
C LEU A 105 -12.67 10.55 8.46
N ILE A 106 -12.31 9.26 8.36
CA ILE A 106 -13.25 8.18 8.02
C ILE A 106 -14.40 8.13 9.04
N GLY A 107 -14.08 8.17 10.34
CA GLY A 107 -15.09 8.18 11.40
C GLY A 107 -16.02 9.39 11.32
N PHE A 108 -15.47 10.58 11.02
CA PHE A 108 -16.27 11.80 10.83
C PHE A 108 -17.19 11.69 9.62
N ILE A 109 -16.72 11.16 8.49
CA ILE A 109 -17.56 10.96 7.29
C ILE A 109 -18.76 10.07 7.63
N LYS A 110 -18.53 8.96 8.35
CA LYS A 110 -19.60 8.04 8.74
C LYS A 110 -20.59 8.64 9.72
N LEU A 111 -20.12 9.41 10.70
CA LEU A 111 -20.97 10.03 11.72
C LEU A 111 -21.90 11.11 11.16
N TRP A 112 -21.50 11.79 10.10
CA TRP A 112 -22.29 12.86 9.45
C TRP A 112 -23.03 12.41 8.19
N ASP A 113 -22.98 11.12 7.86
CA ASP A 113 -23.61 10.51 6.68
C ASP A 113 -23.35 11.30 5.39
N LEU A 114 -22.12 11.78 5.23
CA LEU A 114 -21.76 12.59 4.07
C LEU A 114 -21.75 11.71 2.81
N PRO A 115 -22.38 12.14 1.70
CA PRO A 115 -22.36 11.40 0.44
C PRO A 115 -20.98 11.48 -0.19
N MET A 116 -20.04 10.68 0.32
CA MET A 116 -18.62 10.74 -0.01
C MET A 116 -18.19 9.60 -0.95
N TYR A 117 -19.14 8.98 -1.67
CA TYR A 117 -18.86 7.80 -2.49
C TYR A 117 -17.83 8.02 -3.62
N GLU A 118 -17.61 9.26 -4.03
CA GLU A 118 -16.62 9.62 -5.06
C GLU A 118 -15.25 10.00 -4.47
N PHE A 119 -15.16 10.17 -3.15
CA PHE A 119 -13.99 10.79 -2.51
C PHE A 119 -12.90 9.80 -2.18
N GLU A 120 -13.12 8.49 -2.35
CA GLU A 120 -12.12 7.48 -2.06
C GLU A 120 -10.83 7.68 -2.86
N PHE A 121 -10.94 7.98 -4.16
CA PHE A 121 -9.78 8.32 -5.00
C PHE A 121 -9.09 9.60 -4.55
N ALA A 122 -9.85 10.62 -4.15
CA ALA A 122 -9.30 11.88 -3.66
C ALA A 122 -8.60 11.69 -2.31
N PHE A 123 -9.18 10.88 -1.44
CA PHE A 123 -8.63 10.47 -0.14
C PHE A 123 -7.33 9.72 -0.31
N ALA A 124 -7.33 8.72 -1.20
CA ALA A 124 -6.16 7.96 -1.60
C ALA A 124 -5.05 8.90 -2.13
N ALA A 125 -5.38 9.78 -3.08
CA ALA A 125 -4.44 10.76 -3.62
C ALA A 125 -3.88 11.70 -2.55
N LEU A 126 -4.73 12.22 -1.66
CA LEU A 126 -4.33 13.10 -0.56
C LEU A 126 -3.37 12.40 0.40
N PHE A 127 -3.64 11.15 0.78
CA PHE A 127 -2.76 10.35 1.62
C PHE A 127 -1.38 10.18 0.98
N SER A 128 -1.36 9.82 -0.31
CA SER A 128 -0.14 9.67 -1.10
C SER A 128 0.67 10.97 -1.16
N VAL A 129 0.01 12.11 -1.41
CA VAL A 129 0.65 13.45 -1.42
C VAL A 129 1.25 13.78 -0.06
N LEU A 130 0.52 13.60 1.03
CA LEU A 130 0.99 13.94 2.37
C LEU A 130 2.21 13.10 2.77
N ILE A 131 2.20 11.81 2.43
CA ILE A 131 3.36 10.93 2.60
C ILE A 131 4.55 11.44 1.79
N LEU A 132 4.37 11.78 0.51
CA LEU A 132 5.43 12.32 -0.33
C LEU A 132 5.99 13.64 0.20
N ILE A 133 5.13 14.59 0.59
CA ILE A 133 5.53 15.89 1.15
C ILE A 133 6.38 15.67 2.41
N SER A 134 5.91 14.83 3.32
CA SER A 134 6.60 14.59 4.59
C SER A 134 7.98 13.97 4.38
N HIS A 135 8.10 13.02 3.46
CA HIS A 135 9.36 12.36 3.17
C HIS A 135 10.31 13.23 2.34
N PHE A 136 9.78 13.99 1.38
CA PHE A 136 10.57 14.95 0.61
C PHE A 136 11.15 16.04 1.50
N SER A 137 10.37 16.55 2.46
CA SER A 137 10.84 17.53 3.44
C SER A 137 11.98 16.95 4.31
N HIS A 138 11.86 15.69 4.72
CA HIS A 138 12.92 14.99 5.45
C HIS A 138 14.17 14.81 4.58
N PHE A 139 14.01 14.41 3.31
CA PHE A 139 15.09 14.26 2.35
C PHE A 139 15.86 15.57 2.16
N LEU A 140 15.16 16.70 2.00
CA LEU A 140 15.79 18.01 1.86
C LEU A 140 16.60 18.45 3.09
N GLN A 141 16.17 18.05 4.29
CA GLN A 141 16.82 18.46 5.54
C GLN A 141 18.02 17.60 5.92
N ASN A 142 17.95 16.29 5.65
CA ASN A 142 18.87 15.30 6.21
C ASN A 142 19.55 14.39 5.16
N GLY A 143 19.02 14.31 3.93
CA GLY A 143 19.39 13.27 2.96
C GLY A 143 20.02 13.79 1.66
N PHE A 144 19.99 15.09 1.39
CA PHE A 144 20.61 15.64 0.20
C PHE A 144 22.10 15.96 0.47
N PRO A 145 23.04 15.32 -0.25
CA PRO A 145 24.46 15.54 -0.01
C PRO A 145 24.83 16.99 -0.35
N VAL A 146 25.64 17.62 0.51
CA VAL A 146 26.03 19.03 0.39
C VAL A 146 26.79 19.25 -0.93
N GLU A 147 27.52 18.24 -1.37
CA GLU A 147 28.32 18.19 -2.58
C GLU A 147 27.47 18.44 -3.84
N TYR A 148 26.23 17.95 -3.88
CA TYR A 148 25.34 18.23 -5.02
C TYR A 148 24.88 19.69 -5.04
N ASN A 149 24.68 20.32 -3.88
CA ASN A 149 24.37 21.75 -3.84
C ASN A 149 25.56 22.59 -4.31
N GLU A 150 26.78 22.20 -3.96
CA GLU A 150 28.01 22.86 -4.39
C GLU A 150 28.24 22.71 -5.89
N VAL A 151 28.02 21.52 -6.45
CA VAL A 151 28.11 21.29 -7.90
C VAL A 151 27.05 22.09 -8.66
N ILE A 152 25.81 22.13 -8.18
CA ILE A 152 24.74 22.95 -8.80
C ILE A 152 25.11 24.44 -8.78
N TYR A 153 25.68 24.92 -7.67
CA TYR A 153 26.14 26.30 -7.54
C TYR A 153 27.30 26.62 -8.49
N ASN A 154 28.31 25.73 -8.54
CA ASN A 154 29.50 25.87 -9.37
C ASN A 154 29.20 25.78 -10.88
N LEU A 155 28.19 25.01 -11.27
CA LEU A 155 27.71 24.91 -12.65
C LEU A 155 26.90 26.15 -13.09
N GLY A 156 26.77 27.18 -12.25
CA GLY A 156 26.06 28.41 -12.58
C GLY A 156 24.56 28.17 -12.83
N VAL A 157 24.00 27.10 -12.25
CA VAL A 157 22.59 26.77 -12.38
C VAL A 157 21.78 27.76 -11.55
N SER A 158 21.53 28.93 -12.11
CA SER A 158 20.75 30.01 -11.49
C SER A 158 19.25 29.72 -11.50
N SER A 159 18.80 28.77 -12.34
CA SER A 159 17.37 28.48 -12.47
C SER A 159 16.87 27.58 -11.33
N SER A 160 15.93 28.11 -10.55
CA SER A 160 15.13 27.35 -9.57
C SER A 160 14.51 26.09 -10.18
N LYS A 161 14.23 26.10 -11.49
CA LYS A 161 13.66 24.99 -12.23
C LYS A 161 14.63 23.80 -12.33
N LEU A 162 15.87 24.03 -12.78
CA LEU A 162 16.85 22.94 -12.94
C LEU A 162 17.24 22.34 -11.57
N LYS A 163 17.39 23.17 -10.54
CA LYS A 163 17.58 22.69 -9.16
C LYS A 163 16.42 21.80 -8.68
N SER A 164 15.18 22.17 -8.97
CA SER A 164 14.00 21.36 -8.62
C SER A 164 13.95 20.02 -9.36
N GLU A 165 14.42 19.97 -10.61
CA GLU A 165 14.43 18.75 -11.41
C GLU A 165 15.49 17.77 -10.91
N ILE A 166 16.70 18.25 -10.62
CA ILE A 166 17.77 17.44 -10.04
C ILE A 166 17.30 16.86 -8.70
N LEU A 167 16.78 17.70 -7.80
CA LEU A 167 16.30 17.27 -6.49
C LEU A 167 15.20 16.22 -6.57
N VAL A 168 14.23 16.38 -7.48
CA VAL A 168 13.16 15.40 -7.64
C VAL A 168 13.67 14.10 -8.25
N LYS A 169 14.57 14.16 -9.23
CA LYS A 169 15.20 12.95 -9.80
C LYS A 169 15.98 12.19 -8.73
N SER A 170 16.75 12.89 -7.90
CA SER A 170 17.48 12.28 -6.77
C SER A 170 16.56 11.72 -5.68
N PHE A 171 15.37 12.30 -5.51
CA PHE A 171 14.37 11.81 -4.56
C PHE A 171 13.60 10.57 -5.06
N LEU A 172 13.56 10.31 -6.37
CA LEU A 172 12.74 9.24 -6.95
C LEU A 172 13.02 7.84 -6.36
N PRO A 173 14.29 7.42 -6.15
CA PRO A 173 14.60 6.15 -5.49
C PRO A 173 14.08 6.07 -4.05
N GLU A 174 14.16 7.18 -3.31
CA GLU A 174 13.65 7.26 -1.94
C GLU A 174 12.12 7.26 -1.92
N ALA A 175 11.46 7.94 -2.86
CA ALA A 175 10.02 7.87 -3.04
C ALA A 175 9.53 6.44 -3.33
N ALA A 176 10.27 5.67 -4.12
CA ALA A 176 9.93 4.27 -4.39
C ALA A 176 10.08 3.36 -3.16
N LYS A 177 11.18 3.52 -2.41
CA LYS A 177 11.36 2.83 -1.12
C LYS A 177 10.25 3.19 -0.15
N LEU A 178 9.87 4.47 -0.11
CA LEU A 178 8.78 4.97 0.71
C LEU A 178 7.47 4.27 0.36
N PHE A 179 7.04 4.32 -0.91
CA PHE A 179 5.81 3.68 -1.36
C PHE A 179 5.80 2.18 -1.03
N LYS A 180 6.91 1.47 -1.24
CA LYS A 180 7.01 0.07 -0.86
C LYS A 180 6.82 -0.14 0.65
N SER A 181 7.44 0.71 1.47
CA SER A 181 7.36 0.60 2.94
C SER A 181 6.00 1.01 3.51
N THR A 182 5.27 1.91 2.84
CA THR A 182 3.97 2.42 3.29
C THR A 182 2.79 1.75 2.59
N PHE A 183 3.05 0.93 1.58
CA PHE A 183 2.03 0.25 0.78
C PHE A 183 1.07 -0.58 1.66
N SER A 184 1.58 -1.31 2.66
CA SER A 184 0.75 -2.09 3.58
C SER A 184 -0.23 -1.21 4.35
N ILE A 185 0.26 -0.11 4.93
CA ILE A 185 -0.56 0.84 5.68
C ILE A 185 -1.61 1.46 4.78
N TYR A 186 -1.22 1.82 3.56
CA TYR A 186 -2.13 2.42 2.59
C TYR A 186 -3.24 1.45 2.15
N PHE A 187 -2.86 0.22 1.83
CA PHE A 187 -3.80 -0.81 1.42
C PHE A 187 -4.81 -1.13 2.53
N ILE A 188 -4.35 -1.25 3.78
CA ILE A 188 -5.22 -1.44 4.94
C ILE A 188 -6.16 -0.23 5.13
N LEU A 189 -5.66 0.99 4.96
CA LEU A 189 -6.44 2.20 5.13
C LEU A 189 -7.58 2.32 4.10
N ILE A 190 -7.34 1.90 2.85
CA ILE A 190 -8.39 1.80 1.82
C ILE A 190 -9.42 0.75 2.23
N ILE A 191 -9.00 -0.46 2.63
CA ILE A 191 -9.93 -1.51 3.07
C ILE A 191 -10.77 -1.03 4.26
N ILE A 192 -10.19 -0.30 5.21
CA ILE A 192 -10.95 0.28 6.34
C ILE A 192 -11.95 1.33 5.86
N TYR A 193 -11.55 2.20 4.92
CA TYR A 193 -12.46 3.18 4.33
C TYR A 193 -13.66 2.49 3.69
N GLU A 194 -13.41 1.54 2.78
CA GLU A 194 -14.43 0.76 2.08
C GLU A 194 -15.35 0.01 3.07
N PHE A 195 -14.77 -0.56 4.13
CA PHE A 195 -15.51 -1.29 5.18
C PHE A 195 -16.45 -0.36 5.97
N VAL A 196 -15.99 0.82 6.37
CA VAL A 196 -16.79 1.74 7.20
C VAL A 196 -17.89 2.41 6.37
N ILE A 197 -17.55 2.82 5.16
CA ILE A 197 -18.46 3.52 4.26
C ILE A 197 -19.42 2.54 3.57
N ASP A 198 -19.07 1.25 3.56
CA ASP A 198 -19.79 0.16 2.93
C ASP A 198 -20.01 0.40 1.43
N GLN A 199 -18.88 0.55 0.73
CA GLN A 199 -18.83 0.78 -0.72
C GLN A 199 -17.90 -0.21 -1.43
N GLN A 200 -18.06 -0.28 -2.75
CA GLN A 200 -17.28 -1.13 -3.64
C GLN A 200 -15.83 -1.24 -3.20
N GLY A 201 -15.32 -2.46 -3.16
CA GLY A 201 -14.00 -2.73 -2.63
C GLY A 201 -13.96 -3.93 -1.69
N LEU A 202 -12.74 -4.32 -1.36
CA LEU A 202 -12.45 -5.44 -0.45
C LEU A 202 -13.03 -5.20 0.95
N GLY A 203 -13.09 -3.94 1.40
CA GLY A 203 -13.71 -3.59 2.68
C GLY A 203 -15.19 -3.96 2.75
N THR A 204 -15.98 -3.73 1.70
CA THR A 204 -17.39 -4.16 1.67
C THR A 204 -17.54 -5.67 1.60
N VAL A 205 -16.64 -6.38 0.91
CA VAL A 205 -16.64 -7.85 0.96
C VAL A 205 -16.44 -8.34 2.39
N VAL A 206 -15.49 -7.74 3.12
CA VAL A 206 -15.26 -8.03 4.54
C VAL A 206 -16.48 -7.69 5.40
N SER A 207 -17.15 -6.56 5.13
CA SER A 207 -18.39 -6.16 5.81
C SER A 207 -19.50 -7.20 5.64
N HIS A 208 -19.83 -7.53 4.39
CA HIS A 208 -20.87 -8.52 4.08
C HIS A 208 -20.58 -9.89 4.67
N LEU A 209 -19.33 -10.33 4.73
CA LEU A 209 -18.95 -11.59 5.35
C LEU A 209 -19.24 -11.60 6.86
N LEU A 210 -18.96 -10.49 7.54
CA LEU A 210 -19.22 -10.35 8.97
C LEU A 210 -20.71 -10.24 9.27
N GLU A 211 -21.47 -9.52 8.45
CA GLU A 211 -22.93 -9.40 8.57
C GLU A 211 -23.62 -10.75 8.39
N ASN A 212 -23.19 -11.52 7.39
CA ASN A 212 -23.71 -12.86 7.12
C ASN A 212 -23.17 -13.93 8.08
N LYS A 213 -22.23 -13.57 8.97
CA LYS A 213 -21.55 -14.49 9.91
C LYS A 213 -20.87 -15.67 9.20
N ASP A 214 -20.39 -15.47 7.99
CA ASP A 214 -19.72 -16.49 7.18
C ASP A 214 -18.24 -16.57 7.54
N LEU A 215 -17.95 -17.22 8.68
CA LEU A 215 -16.59 -17.35 9.24
C LEU A 215 -15.62 -18.10 8.31
N SER A 216 -16.14 -19.00 7.49
CA SER A 216 -15.35 -19.79 6.54
C SER A 216 -14.87 -18.91 5.39
N ALA A 217 -15.77 -18.17 4.76
CA ALA A 217 -15.40 -17.22 3.72
C ALA A 217 -14.60 -16.02 4.27
N PHE A 218 -14.87 -15.59 5.51
CA PHE A 218 -14.03 -14.61 6.21
C PHE A 218 -12.57 -15.10 6.38
N SER A 219 -12.38 -16.34 6.79
CA SER A 219 -11.05 -16.94 6.90
C SER A 219 -10.36 -17.06 5.54
N ALA A 220 -11.10 -17.45 4.50
CA ALA A 220 -10.59 -17.56 3.14
C ALA A 220 -10.17 -16.19 2.58
N ILE A 221 -10.92 -15.11 2.83
CA ILE A 221 -10.54 -13.77 2.33
C ILE A 221 -9.26 -13.28 3.00
N ILE A 222 -9.03 -13.55 4.29
CA ILE A 222 -7.78 -13.18 4.96
C ILE A 222 -6.58 -13.83 4.27
N ILE A 223 -6.67 -15.12 3.96
CA ILE A 223 -5.62 -15.86 3.25
C ILE A 223 -5.39 -15.24 1.86
N LEU A 224 -6.46 -14.95 1.13
CA LEU A 224 -6.37 -14.31 -0.19
C LEU A 224 -5.75 -12.91 -0.13
N LEU A 225 -6.08 -12.10 0.89
CA LEU A 225 -5.48 -10.78 1.10
C LEU A 225 -3.98 -10.87 1.38
N LEU A 226 -3.53 -11.87 2.15
CA LEU A 226 -2.09 -12.09 2.40
C LEU A 226 -1.34 -12.50 1.12
N ILE A 227 -1.96 -13.34 0.29
CA ILE A 227 -1.41 -13.72 -1.02
C ILE A 227 -1.34 -12.50 -1.93
N LEU A 228 -2.43 -11.74 -2.03
CA LEU A 228 -2.53 -10.53 -2.85
C LEU A 228 -1.49 -9.49 -2.43
N TYR A 229 -1.35 -9.24 -1.13
CA TYR A 229 -0.33 -8.36 -0.57
C TYR A 229 1.08 -8.78 -1.00
N SER A 230 1.37 -10.08 -0.94
CA SER A 230 2.66 -10.63 -1.35
C SER A 230 2.91 -10.44 -2.85
N LEU A 231 1.91 -10.71 -3.69
CA LEU A 231 1.98 -10.52 -5.14
C LEU A 231 2.18 -9.05 -5.51
N LEU A 232 1.46 -8.14 -4.87
CA LEU A 232 1.62 -6.69 -5.09
C LEU A 232 3.02 -6.23 -4.68
N GLY A 233 3.56 -6.73 -3.57
CA GLY A 233 4.94 -6.45 -3.16
C GLY A 233 5.99 -6.89 -4.19
N ILE A 234 5.80 -8.05 -4.83
CA ILE A 234 6.65 -8.53 -5.93
C ILE A 234 6.49 -7.61 -7.15
N PHE A 235 5.24 -7.29 -7.52
CA PHE A 235 4.94 -6.40 -8.63
C PHE A 235 5.62 -5.03 -8.49
N PHE A 236 5.52 -4.39 -7.31
CA PHE A 236 6.19 -3.12 -7.05
C PHE A 236 7.72 -3.21 -7.21
N ASN A 237 8.34 -4.31 -6.78
CA ASN A 237 9.78 -4.50 -6.98
C ASN A 237 10.15 -4.55 -8.46
N LEU A 238 9.39 -5.30 -9.27
CA LEU A 238 9.64 -5.44 -10.70
C LEU A 238 9.48 -4.10 -11.43
N VAL A 239 8.41 -3.35 -11.10
CA VAL A 239 8.16 -2.03 -11.68
C VAL A 239 9.27 -1.04 -11.28
N PHE A 240 9.58 -0.92 -9.99
CA PHE A 240 10.58 0.04 -9.54
C PHE A 240 11.99 -0.28 -10.04
N GLN A 241 12.38 -1.56 -10.10
CA GLN A 241 13.67 -1.95 -10.68
C GLN A 241 13.78 -1.51 -12.14
N LYS A 242 12.73 -1.72 -12.94
CA LYS A 242 12.73 -1.41 -14.37
C LYS A 242 12.73 0.10 -14.67
N PHE A 243 11.98 0.89 -13.91
CA PHE A 243 11.79 2.31 -14.21
C PHE A 243 12.73 3.26 -13.46
N ILE A 244 13.27 2.86 -12.30
CA ILE A 244 14.08 3.75 -11.45
C ILE A 244 15.55 3.37 -11.46
N TYR A 245 15.87 2.07 -11.54
CA TYR A 245 17.24 1.55 -11.50
C TYR A 245 17.72 1.03 -12.86
N TRP A 246 17.19 1.59 -13.96
CA TRP A 246 17.50 1.19 -15.34
C TRP A 246 19.00 1.01 -15.62
N GLU A 247 19.85 1.86 -15.04
CA GLU A 247 21.31 1.87 -15.29
C GLU A 247 22.05 0.79 -14.50
N ALA A 248 21.58 0.42 -13.30
CA ALA A 248 22.25 -0.54 -12.42
C ALA A 248 21.81 -2.00 -12.65
N ALA A 249 20.77 -2.23 -13.44
CA ALA A 249 20.22 -3.56 -13.71
C ALA A 249 20.82 -4.24 -14.97
N ASN A 250 21.68 -3.53 -15.71
CA ASN A 250 22.32 -4.00 -16.95
C ASN A 250 23.85 -4.22 -16.80
N GLU A 251 24.37 -4.17 -15.57
CA GLU A 251 25.71 -4.65 -15.20
C GLU A 251 25.60 -6.03 -14.52
#